data_AF-A0A956UG98-F1
#
_entry.id   AF-A0A956UG98-F1
#
_cell.length_a   1.000
_cell.length_b   1.000
_cell.length_c   1.000
_cell.angle_alpha   90.00
_cell.angle_beta   90.00
_cell.angle_gamma   90.00
#
_symmetry.space_group_name_H-M   'P 1'
#
loop_
_entity.id
_entity.type
_entity.pdbx_description
1 polymer ?
#
loop_
_entity_poly.entity_id
_entity_poly.type
_entity_poly.pdbx_seq_one_letter_code
_entity_poly.pdbx_strand_id
1 'polypeptide(L)'
;PLCESGDVFTRDDQELLQPRELPAPEPGDLLVLHDAGAYGYAMASNYVSMGRAPQLGFEDGKVTLLSRRETLEDILRLETAQPLDV
;
A
#
# COMPACT_ATOMS: atom_id res chain seq x y z
N PRO A 1 3.09 7.90 -2.69
CA PRO A 1 4.12 7.82 -3.75
C PRO A 1 5.48 7.63 -3.10
N LEU A 2 6.26 6.66 -3.55
CA LEU A 2 7.60 6.42 -3.04
C LEU A 2 8.62 7.21 -3.88
N CYS A 3 9.78 7.49 -3.30
CA CYS A 3 10.88 8.20 -3.97
C CYS A 3 11.89 7.23 -4.59
N GLU A 4 11.41 6.16 -5.24
CA GLU A 4 12.23 5.08 -5.78
C GLU A 4 11.84 4.79 -7.23
N SER A 5 12.82 4.52 -8.10
CA SER A 5 12.53 4.19 -9.52
C SER A 5 11.84 2.83 -9.70
N GLY A 6 11.96 1.97 -8.69
CA GLY A 6 11.29 0.68 -8.63
C GLY A 6 9.81 0.72 -8.20
N ASP A 7 9.29 1.88 -7.79
CA ASP A 7 7.87 2.04 -7.41
C ASP A 7 6.96 2.07 -8.64
N VAL A 8 6.85 0.92 -9.31
CA VAL A 8 6.07 0.73 -10.54
C VAL A 8 5.30 -0.59 -10.48
N PHE A 9 4.04 -0.57 -10.91
CA PHE A 9 3.15 -1.76 -10.88
C PHE A 9 3.08 -2.53 -12.19
N THR A 10 3.70 -2.03 -13.25
CA THR A 10 3.49 -2.52 -14.61
C THR A 10 4.80 -3.00 -15.21
N ARG A 11 5.38 -4.04 -14.61
CA ARG A 11 6.56 -4.73 -15.15
C ARG A 11 6.17 -6.04 -15.83
N ASP A 12 7.00 -6.51 -16.76
CA ASP A 12 6.94 -7.86 -17.32
C ASP A 12 7.79 -8.85 -16.51
N ASP A 13 7.85 -10.10 -16.98
CA ASP A 13 8.65 -11.18 -16.36
C ASP A 13 10.17 -10.96 -16.44
N GLN A 14 10.61 -9.98 -17.24
CA GLN A 14 11.99 -9.57 -17.36
C GLN A 14 12.30 -8.29 -16.56
N GLU A 15 11.37 -7.85 -15.70
CA GLU A 15 11.48 -6.64 -14.89
C GLU A 15 11.52 -5.33 -15.69
N LEU A 16 11.10 -5.35 -16.96
CA LEU A 16 11.02 -4.18 -17.81
C LEU A 16 9.64 -3.53 -17.72
N LEU A 17 9.58 -2.20 -17.94
CA LEU A 17 8.32 -1.48 -17.95
C LEU A 17 7.43 -1.95 -19.11
N GLN A 18 6.23 -2.41 -18.78
CA GLN A 18 5.21 -2.88 -19.71
C GLN A 18 3.96 -1.99 -19.62
N PRO A 19 3.69 -1.14 -20.62
CA PRO A 19 2.48 -0.32 -20.67
C PRO A 19 1.20 -1.16 -20.62
N ARG A 20 0.12 -0.58 -20.10
CA ARG A 20 -1.21 -1.21 -20.08
C ARG A 20 -2.15 -0.42 -20.98
N GLU A 21 -2.93 -1.13 -21.80
CA GLU A 21 -4.01 -0.52 -22.56
C GLU A 21 -5.12 -0.12 -21.61
N LEU A 22 -5.21 1.19 -21.35
CA LEU A 22 -6.22 1.81 -20.50
C LEU A 22 -6.65 3.13 -21.14
N PRO A 23 -7.88 3.60 -20.89
CA PRO A 23 -8.25 4.98 -21.16
C PRO A 23 -7.26 5.96 -20.52
N ALA A 24 -7.09 7.13 -21.13
CA ALA A 24 -6.25 8.18 -20.54
C ALA A 24 -6.89 8.62 -19.19
N PRO A 25 -6.16 8.52 -18.07
CA PRO A 25 -6.72 8.85 -16.76
C PRO A 25 -6.79 10.35 -16.54
N GLU A 26 -7.82 10.79 -15.83
CA GLU A 26 -7.96 12.15 -15.34
C GLU A 26 -7.75 12.22 -13.81
N PRO A 27 -7.27 13.36 -13.26
CA PRO A 27 -7.18 13.53 -11.81
C PRO A 27 -8.53 13.29 -11.13
N GLY A 28 -8.57 12.31 -10.22
CA GLY A 28 -9.79 11.90 -9.52
C GLY A 28 -10.32 10.52 -9.96
N ASP A 29 -9.86 9.99 -11.10
CA ASP A 29 -10.18 8.62 -11.50
C ASP A 29 -9.61 7.59 -10.52
N LEU A 30 -10.31 6.47 -10.42
CA LEU A 30 -9.88 5.32 -9.61
C LEU A 30 -9.30 4.23 -10.50
N LEU A 31 -8.18 3.66 -10.06
CA LEU A 31 -7.56 2.48 -10.67
C LEU A 31 -7.71 1.28 -9.75
N VAL A 32 -7.94 0.10 -10.33
CA VAL A 32 -8.03 -1.17 -9.60
C VAL A 32 -6.84 -2.05 -9.97
N LEU A 33 -6.08 -2.45 -8.96
CA LEU A 33 -5.09 -3.52 -9.09
C LEU A 33 -5.77 -4.83 -8.67
N HIS A 34 -5.97 -5.73 -9.64
CA HIS A 34 -6.54 -7.05 -9.41
C HIS A 34 -5.53 -7.98 -8.71
N ASP A 35 -6.01 -9.12 -8.22
CA ASP A 35 -5.20 -10.22 -7.67
C ASP A 35 -4.27 -9.86 -6.50
N ALA A 36 -4.50 -8.72 -5.84
CA ALA A 36 -3.73 -8.24 -4.68
C ALA A 36 -4.19 -8.84 -3.33
N GLY A 37 -5.06 -9.87 -3.35
CA GLY A 37 -5.62 -10.48 -2.15
C GLY A 37 -4.63 -11.37 -1.39
N ALA A 38 -3.72 -12.02 -2.10
CA ALA A 38 -2.63 -12.78 -1.52
C ALA A 38 -1.32 -11.97 -1.63
N TYR A 39 -0.47 -12.03 -0.60
CA TYR A 39 0.84 -11.37 -0.56
C TYR A 39 0.86 -9.84 -0.75
N GLY A 40 -0.28 -9.17 -0.92
CA GLY A 40 -0.38 -7.71 -0.96
C GLY A 40 -0.21 -7.08 0.42
N TYR A 41 -1.31 -6.93 1.16
CA TYR A 41 -1.29 -6.28 2.48
C TYR A 41 -0.31 -6.94 3.48
N ALA A 42 -0.14 -8.27 3.40
CA ALA A 42 0.80 -9.01 4.25
C ALA A 42 2.26 -8.58 4.06
N MET A 43 2.63 -8.05 2.88
CA MET A 43 3.97 -7.55 2.57
C MET A 43 4.05 -6.01 2.58
N ALA A 44 2.96 -5.32 2.90
CA ALA A 44 2.96 -3.85 3.00
C ALA A 44 3.89 -3.38 4.14
N SER A 45 4.49 -2.21 3.97
CA SER A 45 5.43 -1.60 4.91
C SER A 45 5.10 -0.13 5.17
N ASN A 46 5.84 0.49 6.10
CA ASN A 46 5.80 1.92 6.36
C ASN A 46 6.97 2.66 5.71
N TYR A 47 7.50 2.15 4.59
CA TYR A 47 8.53 2.83 3.84
C TYR A 47 8.09 4.26 3.50
N VAL A 48 9.04 5.21 3.55
CA VAL A 48 8.82 6.67 3.51
C VAL A 48 7.79 7.22 4.51
N SER A 49 7.63 6.55 5.66
CA SER A 49 6.69 6.92 6.72
C SER A 49 5.23 7.01 6.24
N MET A 50 4.87 6.16 5.28
CA MET A 50 3.50 6.05 4.80
C MET A 50 2.73 5.02 5.62
N GLY A 51 1.58 5.41 6.17
CA GLY A 51 0.70 4.48 6.89
C GLY A 51 0.07 3.46 5.93
N ARG A 52 0.01 2.19 6.33
CA ARG A 52 -0.63 1.14 5.54
C ARG A 52 -2.09 1.49 5.22
N ALA A 53 -2.55 1.05 4.06
CA ALA A 53 -3.91 1.27 3.59
C ALA A 53 -4.95 0.59 4.51
N PRO A 54 -6.20 1.08 4.58
CA PRO A 54 -7.26 0.34 5.25
C PRO A 54 -7.59 -0.95 4.48
N GLN A 55 -8.03 -1.99 5.19
CA GLN A 55 -8.62 -3.18 4.59
C GLN A 55 -10.12 -3.15 4.78
N LEU A 56 -10.86 -3.41 3.71
CA LEU A 56 -12.32 -3.44 3.68
C LEU A 56 -12.76 -4.85 3.31
N GLY A 57 -13.72 -5.38 4.06
CA GLY A 57 -14.47 -6.57 3.69
C GLY A 57 -15.77 -6.18 3.03
N PHE A 58 -16.19 -6.93 2.02
CA PHE A 58 -17.48 -6.74 1.37
C PHE A 58 -18.21 -8.09 1.29
N GLU A 59 -19.37 -8.16 1.94
CA GLU A 59 -20.19 -9.37 2.03
C GLU A 59 -21.66 -8.94 2.08
N ASP A 60 -22.52 -9.62 1.32
CA ASP A 60 -23.97 -9.36 1.26
C ASP A 60 -24.34 -7.87 1.06
N GLY A 61 -23.61 -7.16 0.19
CA GLY A 61 -23.86 -5.75 -0.09
C GLY A 61 -23.39 -4.79 1.02
N LYS A 62 -22.76 -5.30 2.07
CA LYS A 62 -22.28 -4.52 3.21
C LYS A 62 -20.77 -4.42 3.22
N VAL A 63 -20.27 -3.20 3.40
CA VAL A 63 -18.84 -2.92 3.62
C VAL A 63 -18.54 -2.93 5.11
N THR A 64 -17.48 -3.64 5.51
CA THR A 64 -16.95 -3.65 6.87
C THR A 64 -15.50 -3.18 6.86
N LEU A 65 -15.14 -2.26 7.75
CA LEU A 65 -13.75 -1.86 7.95
C LEU A 65 -13.03 -2.95 8.77
N LEU A 66 -12.19 -3.76 8.10
CA LEU A 66 -11.44 -4.85 8.73
C LEU A 66 -10.18 -4.33 9.44
N SER A 67 -9.50 -3.36 8.83
CA SER A 67 -8.43 -2.61 9.46
C SER A 67 -8.48 -1.14 9.03
N ARG A 68 -8.33 -0.21 9.98
CA ARG A 68 -8.23 1.22 9.68
C ARG A 68 -6.90 1.55 9.01
N ARG A 69 -6.84 2.71 8.34
CA ARG A 69 -5.58 3.33 7.91
C ARG A 69 -4.72 3.60 9.15
N GLU A 70 -3.42 3.31 9.04
CA GLU A 70 -2.45 3.67 10.08
C GLU A 70 -2.22 5.19 10.10
N THR A 71 -2.08 5.73 11.30
CA THR A 71 -1.69 7.14 11.53
C THR A 71 -0.19 7.25 11.71
N LEU A 72 0.32 8.48 11.80
CA LEU A 72 1.73 8.70 12.12
C LEU A 72 2.10 8.09 13.48
N GLU A 73 1.22 8.18 14.47
CA GLU A 73 1.43 7.59 15.80
C GLU A 73 1.57 6.07 15.76
N ASP A 74 0.84 5.37 14.87
CA ASP A 74 0.99 3.93 14.70
C ASP A 74 2.38 3.57 14.15
N ILE A 75 2.91 4.39 13.22
CA ILE A 75 4.24 4.22 12.61
C ILE A 75 5.33 4.43 13.67
N LEU A 76 5.21 5.48 14.47
CA LEU A 76 6.21 5.84 15.50
C LEU A 76 6.08 5.02 16.78
N ARG A 77 5.13 4.08 16.87
CA ARG A 77 4.76 3.36 18.11
C ARG A 77 5.92 2.61 18.76
N LEU A 78 6.92 2.20 17.98
CA LEU A 78 8.08 1.46 18.47
C LEU A 78 9.28 2.36 18.79
N GLU A 79 9.23 3.64 18.43
CA GLU A 79 10.33 4.57 18.70
C GLU A 79 10.43 4.85 20.20
N THR A 80 11.65 4.88 20.72
CA THR A 80 11.92 5.17 22.12
C THR A 80 13.24 5.91 22.26
N ALA A 81 13.30 6.79 23.25
CA ALA A 81 14.52 7.48 23.65
C ALA A 81 15.16 6.85 24.91
N GLN A 82 14.72 5.66 25.31
CA GLN A 82 15.20 5.00 26.52
C GLN A 82 16.69 4.62 26.38
N PRO A 83 17.56 5.04 27.32
CA PRO A 83 18.95 4.60 27.33
C PRO A 83 19.04 3.10 27.65
N LEU A 84 20.01 2.43 27.02
CA LEU A 84 20.34 1.03 27.29
C LEU A 84 21.55 0.98 28.22
N ASP A 85 21.38 0.38 29.39
CA ASP A 85 22.49 0.00 30.27
C ASP A 85 23.05 -1.35 29.76
N VAL A 86 24.21 -1.29 29.10
CA VAL A 86 24.95 -2.45 28.55
C VAL A 86 26.05 -2.93 29.48
#